data_AF-A0A9J6S6S2-F1
#
_entry.id   AF-A0A9J6S6S2-F1
#
_cell.length_a   1.000
_cell.length_b   1.000
_cell.length_c   1.000
_cell.angle_alpha   90.00
_cell.angle_beta   90.00
_cell.angle_gamma   90.00
#
_symmetry.space_group_name_H-M   'P 1'
#
loop_
_entity.id
_entity.type
_entity.pdbx_description
1 polymer ?
#
loop_
_entity_poly.entity_id
_entity_poly.type
_entity_poly.pdbx_seq_one_letter_code
_entity_poly.pdbx_strand_id
1 'polypeptide(L)'
;MEPALCHFMASHDEYHTDESASTFGILQTLPEQIPSKEHYIVPDHIVQEWISNKYGVLIKQLTDRISNNTLRNLLRAGQDNPCDFREIITEVMTSRLIRRGTLSAQARAQRVEDIQTDSSGRVTFSILLLPFRTPSPLKHDSLLPDLGEYFTLSLLYALADSCRQVQLRLFNMAHSVSDTLQAQGTDAMALLRQDGERSSGQRGEAMSLIEEALRHKFSGNEYIRRRKFIRSLLQNDTCLNYACPEHLSAFLLLLSDVEMTPVQFRHWIQTNITPVHIYAVQDEYRYPCFDMLDRKMIR
;
A
#
# COMPACT_ATOMS: atom_id res chain seq x y z
N MET A 1 -28.97 -24.44 10.21
CA MET A 1 -28.39 -23.79 9.01
C MET A 1 -27.08 -23.16 9.46
N GLU A 2 -26.08 -24.02 9.64
CA GLU A 2 -24.65 -23.70 9.72
C GLU A 2 -24.04 -24.45 8.53
N PRO A 3 -23.35 -23.75 7.61
CA PRO A 3 -21.94 -24.08 7.37
C PRO A 3 -21.14 -22.93 6.73
N ALA A 4 -20.80 -21.88 7.48
CA ALA A 4 -19.84 -20.86 7.03
C ALA A 4 -18.63 -20.70 7.98
N LEU A 5 -18.72 -21.22 9.21
CA LEU A 5 -17.65 -21.14 10.22
C LEU A 5 -16.66 -22.30 10.17
N CYS A 6 -16.98 -23.42 9.50
CA CYS A 6 -16.12 -24.61 9.48
C CYS A 6 -14.89 -24.51 8.56
N HIS A 7 -14.75 -23.47 7.73
CA HIS A 7 -13.58 -23.34 6.84
C HIS A 7 -12.44 -22.47 7.40
N PHE A 8 -12.63 -21.76 8.51
CA PHE A 8 -11.55 -20.98 9.15
C PHE A 8 -10.73 -21.76 10.18
N MET A 9 -11.17 -22.96 10.59
CA MET A 9 -10.54 -23.72 11.68
C MET A 9 -9.46 -24.71 11.23
N ALA A 10 -9.18 -24.86 9.93
CA ALA A 10 -8.37 -25.98 9.43
C ALA A 10 -6.88 -25.66 9.17
N SER A 11 -6.33 -24.52 9.58
CA SER A 11 -4.90 -24.23 9.33
C SER A 11 -4.19 -23.40 10.40
N HIS A 12 -4.55 -23.54 11.67
CA HIS A 12 -3.89 -22.83 12.77
C HIS A 12 -3.07 -23.79 13.65
N ASP A 13 -2.09 -24.47 13.03
CA ASP A 13 -0.97 -25.08 13.74
C ASP A 13 0.24 -24.15 13.63
N GLU A 14 0.15 -22.95 14.21
CA GLU A 14 1.29 -22.10 14.61
C GLU A 14 0.75 -20.80 15.20
N TYR A 15 0.25 -20.84 16.42
CA TYR A 15 0.27 -19.76 17.43
C TYR A 15 -0.56 -20.27 18.61
N HIS A 16 0.09 -20.73 19.67
CA HIS A 16 -0.57 -21.03 20.93
C HIS A 16 -1.07 -19.72 21.56
N THR A 17 -2.31 -19.35 21.25
CA THR A 17 -3.11 -18.44 22.06
C THR A 17 -3.99 -19.27 22.98
N ASP A 18 -3.85 -19.05 24.30
CA ASP A 18 -4.64 -19.70 25.35
C ASP A 18 -6.13 -19.78 25.01
N GLU A 19 -6.71 -20.96 25.24
CA GLU A 19 -8.08 -21.39 24.93
C GLU A 19 -9.18 -20.73 25.77
N SER A 20 -9.01 -19.48 26.24
CA SER A 20 -10.05 -18.80 27.01
C SER A 20 -10.54 -17.52 26.31
N ALA A 21 -11.73 -17.65 25.72
CA ALA A 21 -12.66 -16.58 25.37
C ALA A 21 -12.15 -15.44 24.45
N SER A 22 -12.20 -15.73 23.14
CA SER A 22 -12.62 -14.85 22.04
C SER A 22 -12.37 -13.33 22.17
N THR A 23 -11.13 -12.90 21.94
CA THR A 23 -10.81 -11.49 21.57
C THR A 23 -11.62 -11.03 20.34
N PHE A 24 -11.92 -11.96 19.43
CA PHE A 24 -12.78 -11.71 18.27
C PHE A 24 -14.27 -11.53 18.60
N GLY A 25 -14.77 -12.13 19.69
CA GLY A 25 -16.17 -11.99 20.10
C GLY A 25 -16.47 -10.61 20.71
N ILE A 26 -15.47 -9.98 21.32
CA ILE A 26 -15.59 -8.65 21.94
C ILE A 26 -15.54 -7.53 20.88
N LEU A 27 -14.80 -7.71 19.79
CA LEU A 27 -14.79 -6.75 18.67
C LEU A 27 -16.15 -6.64 17.97
N GLN A 28 -16.99 -7.67 18.03
CA GLN A 28 -18.35 -7.67 17.48
C GLN A 28 -19.40 -7.05 18.41
N THR A 29 -19.05 -6.77 19.67
CA THR A 29 -19.97 -6.18 20.67
C THR A 29 -19.69 -4.71 20.97
N LEU A 30 -18.69 -4.10 20.32
CA LEU A 30 -18.43 -2.67 20.44
C LEU A 30 -19.54 -1.86 19.72
N PRO A 31 -20.25 -0.96 20.41
CA PRO A 31 -21.27 -0.13 19.78
C PRO A 31 -20.64 0.93 18.85
N GLU A 32 -21.34 1.27 17.74
CA GLU A 32 -20.91 2.28 16.73
C GLU A 32 -20.66 3.69 17.32
N GLN A 33 -21.10 3.94 18.55
CA GLN A 33 -20.73 5.11 19.33
C GLN A 33 -20.40 4.70 20.77
N ILE A 34 -19.14 4.93 21.16
CA ILE A 34 -18.67 4.75 22.53
C ILE A 34 -19.16 5.96 23.35
N PRO A 35 -20.00 5.78 24.40
CA PRO A 35 -20.47 6.89 25.21
C PRO A 35 -19.38 7.33 26.20
N SER A 36 -18.96 8.59 26.09
CA SER A 36 -18.03 9.21 27.04
C SER A 36 -18.74 9.60 28.33
N LYS A 37 -18.39 8.97 29.45
CA LYS A 37 -18.49 9.62 30.77
C LYS A 37 -17.07 9.89 31.26
N GLU A 38 -16.73 11.18 31.27
CA GLU A 38 -15.56 11.75 31.96
C GLU A 38 -14.21 11.10 31.66
N HIS A 39 -13.92 10.87 30.38
CA HIS A 39 -12.55 10.70 29.93
C HIS A 39 -12.07 12.03 29.37
N TYR A 40 -10.89 12.50 29.79
CA TYR A 40 -10.12 13.45 28.98
C TYR A 40 -9.68 12.68 27.73
N ILE A 41 -10.57 12.59 26.75
CA ILE A 41 -10.20 12.25 25.38
C ILE A 41 -9.24 13.37 24.99
N VAL A 42 -7.94 13.08 25.03
CA VAL A 42 -6.94 13.99 24.49
C VAL A 42 -7.33 14.13 23.02
N PRO A 43 -7.74 15.33 22.57
CA PRO A 43 -8.19 15.49 21.21
C PRO A 43 -7.12 15.00 20.25
N ASP A 44 -7.53 14.30 19.20
CA ASP A 44 -6.63 13.73 18.18
C ASP A 44 -5.60 14.76 17.68
N HIS A 45 -6.02 16.03 17.54
CA HIS A 45 -5.13 17.12 17.15
C HIS A 45 -3.95 17.36 18.13
N ILE A 46 -4.13 17.18 19.44
CA ILE A 46 -3.06 17.34 20.44
C ILE A 46 -2.09 16.17 20.37
N VAL A 47 -2.60 14.95 20.19
CA VAL A 47 -1.77 13.74 20.02
C VAL A 47 -0.98 13.84 18.71
N GLN A 48 -1.62 14.26 17.63
CA GLN A 48 -0.99 14.50 16.34
C GLN A 48 0.09 15.58 16.44
N GLU A 49 -0.20 16.72 17.07
CA GLU A 49 0.78 17.80 17.25
C GLU A 49 2.02 17.32 18.04
N TRP A 50 1.81 16.55 19.11
CA TRP A 50 2.92 16.01 19.91
C TRP A 50 3.74 14.98 19.15
N ILE A 51 3.08 14.04 18.46
CA ILE A 51 3.75 13.03 17.61
C ILE A 51 4.49 13.72 16.47
N SER A 52 3.89 14.71 15.80
CA SER A 52 4.52 15.49 14.74
C SER A 52 5.75 16.26 15.24
N ASN A 53 5.67 16.88 16.42
CA ASN A 53 6.78 17.64 16.98
C ASN A 53 7.94 16.75 17.46
N LYS A 54 7.64 15.60 18.06
CA LYS A 54 8.66 14.72 18.67
C LYS A 54 9.19 13.65 17.72
N TYR A 55 8.32 13.10 16.86
CA TYR A 55 8.61 11.98 15.98
C TYR A 55 8.34 12.27 14.51
N GLY A 56 7.84 13.46 14.14
CA GLY A 56 7.50 13.78 12.75
C GLY A 56 8.65 13.62 11.77
N VAL A 57 9.88 13.97 12.17
CA VAL A 57 11.09 13.73 11.36
C VAL A 57 11.33 12.24 11.14
N LEU A 58 11.20 11.43 12.20
CA LEU A 58 11.37 9.98 12.14
C LEU A 58 10.29 9.34 11.25
N ILE A 59 9.02 9.70 11.47
CA ILE A 59 7.88 9.21 10.69
C ILE A 59 8.06 9.55 9.22
N LYS A 60 8.45 10.79 8.91
CA LYS A 60 8.72 11.21 7.52
C LYS A 60 9.85 10.38 6.91
N GLN A 61 10.97 10.21 7.61
CA GLN A 61 12.10 9.41 7.12
C GLN A 61 11.72 7.94 6.88
N LEU A 62 10.96 7.34 7.80
CA LEU A 62 10.47 5.97 7.65
C LEU A 62 9.55 5.86 6.43
N THR A 63 8.60 6.78 6.32
CA THR A 63 7.61 6.80 5.24
C THR A 63 8.29 7.00 3.88
N ASP A 64 9.19 7.98 3.77
CA ASP A 64 9.96 8.24 2.55
C ASP A 64 10.78 7.01 2.16
N ARG A 65 11.42 6.34 3.13
CA ARG A 65 12.27 5.18 2.84
C ARG A 65 11.44 3.95 2.43
N ILE A 66 10.33 3.67 3.11
CA ILE A 66 9.43 2.56 2.81
C ILE A 66 8.79 2.79 1.44
N SER A 67 8.12 3.93 1.24
CA SER A 67 7.44 4.27 -0.02
C SER A 67 8.37 4.24 -1.23
N ASN A 68 9.58 4.82 -1.14
CA ASN A 68 10.54 4.80 -2.24
C ASN A 68 11.07 3.39 -2.56
N ASN A 69 11.21 2.53 -1.55
CA ASN A 69 11.61 1.14 -1.78
C ASN A 69 10.48 0.34 -2.42
N THR A 70 9.27 0.48 -1.89
CA THR A 70 8.05 -0.14 -2.43
C THR A 70 7.86 0.23 -3.88
N LEU A 71 7.88 1.52 -4.22
CA LEU A 71 7.71 1.99 -5.60
C LEU A 71 8.78 1.39 -6.53
N ARG A 72 10.05 1.37 -6.10
CA ARG A 72 11.12 0.76 -6.90
C ARG A 72 10.93 -0.74 -7.12
N ASN A 73 10.40 -1.47 -6.14
CA ASN A 73 10.16 -2.90 -6.27
C ASN A 73 8.95 -3.20 -7.17
N LEU A 74 7.88 -2.43 -7.02
CA LEU A 74 6.67 -2.57 -7.83
C LEU A 74 6.92 -2.23 -9.31
N LEU A 75 7.72 -1.19 -9.61
CA LEU A 75 8.08 -0.83 -10.98
C LEU A 75 9.11 -1.81 -11.62
N ARG A 76 9.88 -2.54 -10.81
CA ARG A 76 10.82 -3.57 -11.28
C ARG A 76 10.17 -4.91 -11.55
N ALA A 77 9.00 -5.18 -11.00
CA ALA A 77 8.25 -6.40 -11.24
C ALA A 77 7.75 -6.36 -12.69
N GLY A 78 8.52 -6.95 -13.61
CA GLY A 78 8.25 -6.98 -15.06
C GLY A 78 7.05 -7.86 -15.45
N GLN A 79 5.90 -7.66 -14.81
CA GLN A 79 4.66 -8.42 -15.05
C GLN A 79 3.52 -7.47 -15.37
N ASP A 80 2.52 -7.97 -16.10
CA ASP A 80 1.19 -7.36 -16.29
C ASP A 80 0.38 -7.33 -14.97
N ASN A 81 1.02 -6.92 -13.88
CA ASN A 81 0.37 -6.71 -12.61
C ASN A 81 -0.20 -5.28 -12.62
N PRO A 82 -1.51 -5.09 -12.45
CA PRO A 82 -2.11 -3.76 -12.31
C PRO A 82 -1.51 -2.96 -11.15
N CYS A 83 -0.79 -3.63 -10.23
CA CYS A 83 -0.16 -3.02 -9.07
C CYS A 83 -1.22 -2.30 -8.24
N ASP A 84 -2.25 -3.05 -7.84
CA ASP A 84 -3.36 -2.51 -7.09
C ASP A 84 -2.98 -2.22 -5.62
N PHE A 85 -3.92 -1.68 -4.85
CA PHE A 85 -3.69 -1.36 -3.45
C PHE A 85 -3.26 -2.57 -2.60
N ARG A 86 -3.64 -3.80 -2.97
CA ARG A 86 -3.32 -5.03 -2.23
C ARG A 86 -1.85 -5.40 -2.42
N GLU A 87 -1.33 -5.25 -3.64
CA GLU A 87 0.10 -5.40 -3.93
C GLU A 87 0.94 -4.34 -3.20
N ILE A 88 0.46 -3.09 -3.17
CA ILE A 88 1.13 -2.00 -2.44
C ILE A 88 1.21 -2.32 -0.95
N ILE A 89 0.08 -2.68 -0.33
CA ILE A 89 0.03 -3.03 1.08
C ILE A 89 0.95 -4.22 1.37
N THR A 90 0.91 -5.25 0.54
CA THR A 90 1.77 -6.44 0.70
C THR A 90 3.25 -6.07 0.64
N GLU A 91 3.67 -5.24 -0.32
CA GLU A 91 5.06 -4.79 -0.43
C GLU A 91 5.48 -3.88 0.74
N VAL A 92 4.61 -2.97 1.17
CA VAL A 92 4.86 -2.08 2.31
C VAL A 92 5.05 -2.89 3.60
N MET A 93 4.15 -3.83 3.87
CA MET A 93 4.17 -4.67 5.08
C MET A 93 5.33 -5.69 5.09
N THR A 94 5.86 -6.02 3.91
CA THR A 94 7.01 -6.94 3.77
C THR A 94 8.34 -6.21 3.62
N SER A 95 8.34 -4.88 3.78
CA SER A 95 9.56 -4.08 3.81
C SER A 95 10.59 -4.68 4.76
N ARG A 96 11.83 -4.84 4.28
CA ARG A 96 12.96 -5.35 5.07
C ARG A 96 13.31 -4.50 6.29
N LEU A 97 12.75 -3.29 6.36
CA LEU A 97 12.86 -2.43 7.55
C LEU A 97 12.03 -2.94 8.72
N ILE A 98 11.05 -3.80 8.45
CA ILE A 98 9.99 -4.21 9.38
C ILE A 98 10.02 -5.71 9.57
N ARG A 99 10.20 -6.45 8.48
CA ARG A 99 10.29 -7.91 8.50
C ARG A 99 11.72 -8.37 8.22
N ARG A 100 12.19 -9.33 9.03
CA ARG A 100 13.36 -10.14 8.69
C ARG A 100 12.95 -11.31 7.79
N GLY A 101 13.70 -11.53 6.71
CA GLY A 101 13.47 -12.61 5.75
C GLY A 101 12.64 -12.20 4.53
N THR A 102 12.70 -13.02 3.49
CA THR A 102 11.95 -12.84 2.24
C THR A 102 10.64 -13.60 2.28
N LEU A 103 9.60 -13.04 1.70
CA LEU A 103 8.34 -13.74 1.47
C LEU A 103 8.44 -14.53 0.16
N SER A 104 8.00 -15.80 0.13
CA SER A 104 7.96 -16.58 -1.11
C SER A 104 6.91 -16.01 -2.06
N ALA A 105 7.03 -16.27 -3.37
CA ALA A 105 6.06 -15.80 -4.36
C ALA A 105 4.63 -16.31 -4.06
N GLN A 106 4.50 -17.57 -3.63
CA GLN A 106 3.22 -18.17 -3.25
C GLN A 106 2.60 -17.49 -2.03
N ALA A 107 3.38 -17.30 -0.96
CA ALA A 107 2.89 -16.62 0.23
C ALA A 107 2.53 -15.15 -0.08
N ARG A 108 3.18 -14.53 -1.06
CA ARG A 108 2.88 -13.17 -1.49
C ARG A 108 1.53 -13.13 -2.19
N ALA A 109 1.30 -14.02 -3.15
CA ALA A 109 0.03 -14.13 -3.85
C ALA A 109 -1.12 -14.35 -2.86
N GLN A 110 -0.95 -15.27 -1.90
CA GLN A 110 -1.94 -15.50 -0.85
C GLN A 110 -2.23 -14.22 -0.03
N ARG A 111 -1.19 -13.49 0.39
CA ARG A 111 -1.38 -12.24 1.14
C ARG A 111 -2.11 -11.16 0.34
N VAL A 112 -1.87 -11.08 -0.96
CA VAL A 112 -2.58 -10.16 -1.85
C VAL A 112 -4.06 -10.53 -1.92
N GLU A 113 -4.39 -11.82 -2.04
CA GLU A 113 -5.77 -12.32 -2.06
C GLU A 113 -6.51 -12.11 -0.74
N ASP A 114 -5.82 -12.23 0.39
CA ASP A 114 -6.39 -12.06 1.73
C ASP A 114 -6.77 -10.60 2.05
N ILE A 115 -6.18 -9.62 1.36
CA ILE A 115 -6.47 -8.20 1.62
C ILE A 115 -7.80 -7.82 0.96
N GLN A 116 -8.77 -7.48 1.81
CA GLN A 116 -10.10 -7.06 1.40
C GLN A 116 -10.43 -5.66 1.94
N THR A 117 -11.37 -5.00 1.27
CA THR A 117 -11.92 -3.72 1.73
C THR A 117 -13.20 -3.95 2.50
N ASP A 118 -13.49 -3.07 3.46
CA ASP A 118 -14.78 -3.01 4.13
C ASP A 118 -15.86 -2.41 3.22
N SER A 119 -17.09 -2.32 3.72
CA SER A 119 -18.23 -1.73 3.00
C SER A 119 -18.03 -0.26 2.57
N SER A 120 -17.06 0.43 3.17
CA SER A 120 -16.70 1.81 2.83
C SER A 120 -15.52 1.92 1.86
N GLY A 121 -15.02 0.78 1.36
CA GLY A 121 -13.88 0.73 0.45
C GLY A 121 -12.54 1.00 1.13
N ARG A 122 -12.43 0.81 2.45
CA ARG A 122 -11.19 1.00 3.22
C ARG A 122 -10.58 -0.34 3.63
N VAL A 123 -9.27 -0.41 3.74
CA VAL A 123 -8.57 -1.55 4.33
C VAL A 123 -8.28 -1.24 5.78
N THR A 124 -8.76 -2.11 6.69
CA THR A 124 -8.56 -1.95 8.12
C THR A 124 -7.75 -3.12 8.67
N PHE A 125 -6.60 -2.81 9.25
CA PHE A 125 -5.83 -3.74 10.06
C PHE A 125 -6.06 -3.42 11.54
N SER A 126 -6.47 -4.44 12.30
CA SER A 126 -6.54 -4.35 13.75
C SER A 126 -5.43 -5.22 14.32
N ILE A 127 -4.45 -4.60 14.96
CA ILE A 127 -3.32 -5.29 15.56
C ILE A 127 -3.47 -5.18 17.07
N LEU A 128 -3.60 -6.32 17.75
CA LEU A 128 -3.44 -6.37 19.18
C LEU A 128 -1.97 -6.12 19.49
N LEU A 129 -1.66 -4.90 19.89
CA LEU A 129 -0.32 -4.48 20.27
C LEU A 129 -0.33 -4.17 21.75
N LEU A 130 0.82 -4.39 22.39
CA LEU A 130 1.03 -4.10 23.81
C LEU A 130 0.22 -5.02 24.73
N PRO A 131 0.41 -6.35 24.67
CA PRO A 131 -0.38 -7.27 25.50
C PRO A 131 -0.03 -7.20 27.00
N PHE A 132 1.15 -6.68 27.38
CA PHE A 132 1.61 -6.62 28.76
C PHE A 132 2.95 -5.87 28.88
N ARG A 133 3.12 -5.03 29.90
CA ARG A 133 4.44 -4.84 30.52
C ARG A 133 4.58 -5.81 31.66
N THR A 134 5.59 -6.66 31.61
CA THR A 134 5.91 -7.48 32.77
C THR A 134 6.23 -6.55 33.94
N PRO A 135 5.56 -6.66 35.10
CA PRO A 135 5.89 -5.90 36.30
C PRO A 135 7.19 -6.44 36.87
N SER A 136 8.27 -6.21 36.13
CA SER A 136 9.63 -6.53 36.49
C SER A 136 10.39 -5.21 36.47
N PRO A 137 10.78 -4.70 37.65
CA PRO A 137 11.62 -3.50 37.76
C PRO A 137 12.96 -3.61 37.02
N LEU A 138 13.35 -4.83 36.63
CA LEU A 138 14.55 -5.11 35.84
C LEU A 138 14.33 -4.95 34.32
N LYS A 139 13.07 -4.89 33.86
CA LYS A 139 12.70 -4.80 32.44
C LYS A 139 12.01 -3.50 32.07
N HIS A 140 11.25 -2.90 33.00
CA HIS A 140 10.52 -1.66 32.76
C HIS A 140 10.52 -0.78 34.02
N ASP A 141 10.84 0.51 33.87
CA ASP A 141 10.86 1.48 34.96
C ASP A 141 9.47 2.01 35.35
N SER A 142 8.44 1.80 34.52
CA SER A 142 7.08 2.33 34.75
C SER A 142 5.97 1.50 34.09
N LEU A 143 4.72 1.75 34.50
CA LEU A 143 3.50 1.22 33.89
C LEU A 143 3.07 1.99 32.62
N LEU A 144 3.75 3.09 32.29
CA LEU A 144 3.40 3.98 31.18
C LEU A 144 4.14 3.60 29.90
N PRO A 145 3.55 3.74 28.70
CA PRO A 145 4.25 3.55 27.43
C PRO A 145 5.59 4.29 27.38
N ASP A 146 6.62 3.61 26.88
CA ASP A 146 8.00 4.05 26.75
C ASP A 146 8.31 4.25 25.27
N LEU A 147 9.55 4.64 25.00
CA LEU A 147 10.02 4.94 23.65
C LEU A 147 9.80 3.79 22.66
N GLY A 148 9.77 2.54 23.11
CA GLY A 148 9.50 1.35 22.30
C GLY A 148 8.04 1.30 21.82
N GLU A 149 7.07 1.56 22.70
CA GLU A 149 5.66 1.64 22.28
C GLU A 149 5.42 2.84 21.36
N TYR A 150 6.00 4.01 21.66
CA TYR A 150 5.90 5.18 20.77
C TYR A 150 6.54 4.93 19.40
N PHE A 151 7.69 4.25 19.36
CA PHE A 151 8.34 3.85 18.12
C PHE A 151 7.48 2.88 17.31
N THR A 152 6.84 1.92 17.99
CA THR A 152 5.93 0.95 17.35
C THR A 152 4.75 1.67 16.70
N LEU A 153 4.08 2.57 17.43
CA LEU A 153 2.96 3.36 16.88
C LEU A 153 3.41 4.26 15.71
N SER A 154 4.59 4.89 15.83
CA SER A 154 5.19 5.68 14.74
C SER A 154 5.44 4.84 13.49
N LEU A 155 5.87 3.59 13.66
CA LEU A 155 6.09 2.65 12.56
C LEU A 155 4.76 2.23 11.89
N LEU A 156 3.72 1.93 12.67
CA LEU A 156 2.40 1.63 12.12
C LEU A 156 1.82 2.81 11.34
N TYR A 157 1.96 4.02 11.88
CA TYR A 157 1.55 5.22 11.16
C TYR A 157 2.32 5.36 9.84
N ALA A 158 3.65 5.22 9.89
CA ALA A 158 4.49 5.31 8.69
C ALA A 158 4.16 4.23 7.65
N LEU A 159 3.76 3.03 8.08
CA LEU A 159 3.27 1.96 7.21
C LEU A 159 2.00 2.37 6.46
N ALA A 160 0.98 2.84 7.18
CA ALA A 160 -0.28 3.30 6.58
C ALA A 160 -0.06 4.50 5.63
N ASP A 161 0.73 5.49 6.05
CA ASP A 161 1.03 6.65 5.18
C ASP A 161 1.89 6.25 3.97
N SER A 162 2.78 5.26 4.10
CA SER A 162 3.55 4.74 2.96
C SER A 162 2.64 4.14 1.90
N CYS A 163 1.62 3.37 2.29
CA CYS A 163 0.62 2.86 1.35
C CYS A 163 -0.06 4.01 0.60
N ARG A 164 -0.53 5.03 1.32
CA ARG A 164 -1.16 6.22 0.73
C ARG A 164 -0.23 6.95 -0.23
N GLN A 165 1.02 7.19 0.17
CA GLN A 165 2.01 7.90 -0.66
C GLN A 165 2.35 7.15 -1.94
N VAL A 166 2.49 5.82 -1.90
CA VAL A 166 2.75 5.02 -3.09
C VAL A 166 1.56 5.07 -4.06
N GLN A 167 0.34 4.90 -3.55
CA GLN A 167 -0.88 5.02 -4.36
C GLN A 167 -0.97 6.40 -5.02
N LEU A 168 -0.75 7.48 -4.25
CA LEU A 168 -0.78 8.84 -4.78
C LEU A 168 0.26 9.09 -5.86
N ARG A 169 1.47 8.53 -5.72
CA ARG A 169 2.50 8.67 -6.75
C ARG A 169 2.11 7.98 -8.04
N LEU A 170 1.64 6.73 -7.98
CA LEU A 170 1.20 5.98 -9.15
C LEU A 170 0.00 6.65 -9.82
N PHE A 171 -0.98 7.09 -9.03
CA PHE A 171 -2.12 7.87 -9.48
C PHE A 171 -1.68 9.14 -10.23
N ASN A 172 -0.81 9.96 -9.61
CA ASN A 172 -0.32 11.19 -10.22
C ASN A 172 0.52 10.93 -11.49
N MET A 173 1.31 9.85 -11.53
CA MET A 173 2.07 9.47 -12.72
C MET A 173 1.13 9.11 -13.88
N ALA A 174 0.08 8.33 -13.63
CA ALA A 174 -0.91 7.96 -14.64
C ALA A 174 -1.68 9.19 -15.14
N HIS A 175 -2.18 10.03 -14.24
CA HIS A 175 -2.88 11.25 -14.62
C HIS A 175 -1.98 12.24 -15.37
N SER A 176 -0.72 12.40 -14.97
CA SER A 176 0.23 13.25 -15.71
C SER A 176 0.45 12.79 -17.16
N VAL A 177 0.48 11.48 -17.42
CA VAL A 177 0.56 10.93 -18.78
C VAL A 177 -0.73 11.21 -19.55
N SER A 178 -1.89 11.00 -18.92
CA SER A 178 -3.21 11.26 -19.51
C SER A 178 -3.36 12.74 -19.89
N ASP A 179 -3.05 13.66 -18.98
CA ASP A 179 -3.15 15.10 -19.20
C ASP A 179 -2.24 15.55 -20.35
N THR A 180 -1.04 14.97 -20.45
CA THR A 180 -0.09 15.28 -21.53
C THR A 180 -0.60 14.81 -22.90
N LEU A 181 -1.25 13.65 -22.97
CA LEU A 181 -1.88 13.16 -24.20
C LEU A 181 -3.13 13.95 -24.57
N GLN A 182 -3.93 14.33 -23.57
CA GLN A 182 -5.11 15.15 -23.77
C GLN A 182 -4.75 16.53 -24.32
N ALA A 183 -3.64 17.13 -23.85
CA ALA A 183 -3.10 18.37 -24.41
C ALA A 183 -2.65 18.22 -25.88
N GLN A 184 -2.35 17.00 -26.33
CA GLN A 184 -2.07 16.66 -27.74
C GLN A 184 -3.33 16.27 -28.52
N GLY A 185 -4.53 16.39 -27.92
CA GLY A 185 -5.80 16.05 -28.55
C GLY A 185 -6.09 14.55 -28.62
N THR A 186 -5.42 13.74 -27.81
CA THR A 186 -5.58 12.28 -27.79
C THR A 186 -6.16 11.80 -26.47
N ASP A 187 -7.20 10.98 -26.53
CA ASP A 187 -7.67 10.21 -25.36
C ASP A 187 -6.77 9.00 -25.15
N ALA A 188 -6.08 8.96 -23.99
CA ALA A 188 -5.19 7.87 -23.63
C ALA A 188 -5.92 6.51 -23.52
N MET A 189 -7.21 6.51 -23.16
CA MET A 189 -8.00 5.29 -23.06
C MET A 189 -8.29 4.66 -24.43
N ALA A 190 -8.37 5.48 -25.49
CA ALA A 190 -8.56 4.99 -26.86
C ALA A 190 -7.32 4.23 -27.40
N LEU A 191 -6.15 4.44 -26.79
CA LEU A 191 -4.91 3.73 -27.12
C LEU A 191 -4.81 2.35 -26.45
N LEU A 192 -5.81 1.97 -25.67
CA LEU A 192 -5.90 0.70 -24.99
C LEU A 192 -7.12 -0.08 -25.48
N ARG A 193 -6.91 -1.33 -25.90
CA ARG A 193 -7.96 -2.26 -26.35
C ARG A 193 -8.83 -2.73 -25.19
N GLN A 194 -10.14 -2.84 -25.39
CA GLN A 194 -10.98 -3.53 -24.42
C GLN A 194 -10.67 -5.04 -24.41
N ASP A 195 -10.99 -5.70 -23.30
CA ASP A 195 -10.77 -7.13 -23.16
C ASP A 195 -11.58 -7.88 -24.22
N GLY A 196 -10.89 -8.69 -25.04
CA GLY A 196 -11.48 -9.44 -26.15
C GLY A 196 -11.41 -8.75 -27.52
N GLU A 197 -10.94 -7.50 -27.61
CA GLU A 197 -10.74 -6.82 -28.89
C GLU A 197 -9.53 -7.38 -29.66
N ARG A 198 -9.73 -7.61 -30.96
CA ARG A 198 -8.66 -8.04 -31.87
C ARG A 198 -7.64 -6.92 -32.04
N SER A 199 -6.36 -7.28 -32.10
CA SER A 199 -5.31 -6.32 -32.42
C SER A 199 -5.49 -5.81 -33.86
N SER A 200 -5.28 -4.51 -34.06
CA SER A 200 -5.27 -3.92 -35.40
C SER A 200 -3.95 -4.21 -36.12
N GLY A 201 -3.99 -4.24 -37.46
CA GLY A 201 -2.91 -4.72 -38.32
C GLY A 201 -1.67 -3.81 -38.44
N GLN A 202 -1.61 -2.69 -37.73
CA GLN A 202 -0.58 -1.65 -37.90
C GLN A 202 0.60 -1.74 -36.92
N ARG A 203 0.78 -2.88 -36.24
CA ARG A 203 1.89 -3.08 -35.28
C ARG A 203 3.27 -2.78 -35.86
N GLY A 204 3.53 -3.17 -37.11
CA GLY A 204 4.82 -2.94 -37.77
C GLY A 204 5.12 -1.45 -37.98
N GLU A 205 4.11 -0.66 -38.35
CA GLU A 205 4.22 0.79 -38.52
C GLU A 205 4.47 1.49 -37.19
N ALA A 206 3.73 1.12 -36.14
CA ALA A 206 3.95 1.63 -34.79
C ALA A 206 5.37 1.35 -34.28
N MET A 207 5.89 0.15 -34.51
CA MET A 207 7.25 -0.20 -34.11
C MET A 207 8.32 0.66 -34.82
N SER A 208 8.13 0.96 -36.10
CA SER A 208 9.03 1.84 -36.85
C SER A 208 9.03 3.26 -36.29
N LEU A 209 7.83 3.83 -36.06
CA LEU A 209 7.68 5.17 -35.50
C LEU A 209 8.24 5.29 -34.07
N ILE A 210 8.06 4.26 -33.24
CA ILE A 210 8.62 4.21 -31.88
C ILE A 210 10.16 4.24 -31.93
N GLU A 211 10.77 3.41 -32.76
CA GLU A 211 12.24 3.34 -32.85
C GLU A 211 12.81 4.65 -33.43
N GLU A 212 12.14 5.25 -34.42
CA GLU A 212 12.51 6.56 -34.96
C GLU A 212 12.42 7.66 -33.89
N ALA A 213 11.30 7.75 -33.18
CA ALA A 213 11.10 8.74 -32.13
C ALA A 213 12.08 8.55 -30.96
N LEU A 214 12.41 7.31 -30.59
CA LEU A 214 13.43 7.01 -29.58
C LEU A 214 14.81 7.50 -29.99
N ARG A 215 15.23 7.25 -31.24
CA ARG A 215 16.53 7.69 -31.76
C ARG A 215 16.64 9.20 -31.88
N HIS A 216 15.53 9.87 -32.22
CA HIS A 216 15.49 11.32 -32.31
C HIS A 216 15.55 12.00 -30.94
N LYS A 217 14.88 11.45 -29.92
CA LYS A 217 14.77 12.08 -28.60
C LYS A 217 15.86 11.70 -27.60
N PHE A 218 16.46 10.51 -27.73
CA PHE A 218 17.36 9.97 -26.71
C PHE A 218 18.65 9.43 -27.31
N SER A 219 19.73 9.46 -26.51
CA SER A 219 21.04 8.91 -26.89
C SER A 219 21.69 8.17 -25.71
N GLY A 220 22.71 7.36 -26.02
CA GLY A 220 23.51 6.64 -25.02
C GLY A 220 22.71 5.67 -24.13
N ASN A 221 22.98 5.70 -22.83
CA ASN A 221 22.38 4.78 -21.86
C ASN A 221 20.87 4.96 -21.73
N GLU A 222 20.37 6.18 -21.86
CA GLU A 222 18.94 6.48 -21.71
C GLU A 222 18.13 5.90 -22.87
N TYR A 223 18.64 6.00 -24.10
CA TYR A 223 18.08 5.32 -25.26
C TYR A 223 18.00 3.80 -25.03
N ILE A 224 19.08 3.19 -24.55
CA ILE A 224 19.13 1.74 -24.30
C ILE A 224 18.10 1.32 -23.24
N ARG A 225 18.01 2.08 -22.13
CA ARG A 225 17.05 1.82 -21.05
C ARG A 225 15.60 1.88 -21.55
N ARG A 226 15.21 2.98 -22.19
CA ARG A 226 13.84 3.19 -22.68
C ARG A 226 13.45 2.20 -23.77
N ARG A 227 14.36 1.94 -24.70
CA ARG A 227 14.15 0.93 -25.74
C ARG A 227 13.94 -0.45 -25.13
N LYS A 228 14.70 -0.82 -24.09
CA LYS A 228 14.52 -2.10 -23.39
C LYS A 228 13.15 -2.17 -22.72
N PHE A 229 12.74 -1.11 -22.03
CA PHE A 229 11.44 -1.02 -21.37
C PHE A 229 10.28 -1.13 -22.37
N ILE A 230 10.26 -0.30 -23.42
CA ILE A 230 9.20 -0.33 -24.43
C ILE A 230 9.17 -1.69 -25.16
N ARG A 231 10.33 -2.29 -25.45
CA ARG A 231 10.37 -3.64 -26.02
C ARG A 231 9.74 -4.69 -25.10
N SER A 232 9.96 -4.61 -23.79
CA SER A 232 9.28 -5.53 -22.86
C SER A 232 7.76 -5.33 -22.86
N LEU A 233 7.28 -4.07 -22.94
CA LEU A 233 5.84 -3.81 -23.06
C LEU A 233 5.25 -4.41 -24.34
N LEU A 234 5.96 -4.25 -25.46
CA LEU A 234 5.51 -4.76 -26.75
C LEU A 234 5.59 -6.30 -26.85
N GLN A 235 6.52 -6.93 -26.11
CA GLN A 235 6.63 -8.40 -26.06
C GLN A 235 5.49 -9.02 -25.24
N ASN A 236 5.11 -8.36 -24.14
CA ASN A 236 4.03 -8.78 -23.25
C ASN A 236 2.72 -8.00 -23.54
N ASP A 237 2.52 -7.56 -24.79
CA ASP A 237 1.38 -6.72 -25.12
C ASP A 237 0.06 -7.47 -24.94
N THR A 238 -0.67 -7.08 -23.90
CA THR A 238 -2.00 -7.60 -23.57
C THR A 238 -3.12 -6.65 -23.97
N CYS A 239 -2.84 -5.35 -24.16
CA CYS A 239 -3.89 -4.34 -24.17
C CYS A 239 -3.64 -3.10 -25.04
N LEU A 240 -2.59 -3.03 -25.86
CA LEU A 240 -2.32 -1.86 -26.70
C LEU A 240 -3.17 -1.85 -27.98
N ASN A 241 -3.66 -0.68 -28.38
CA ASN A 241 -4.37 -0.46 -29.64
C ASN A 241 -3.44 0.21 -30.68
N TYR A 242 -3.20 -0.47 -31.80
CA TYR A 242 -2.30 0.00 -32.86
C TYR A 242 -3.00 0.82 -33.96
N ALA A 243 -4.28 1.14 -33.82
CA ALA A 243 -5.05 1.84 -34.87
C ALA A 243 -4.54 3.26 -35.18
N CYS A 244 -3.83 3.88 -34.23
CA CYS A 244 -3.19 5.18 -34.42
C CYS A 244 -1.71 5.08 -34.01
N PRO A 245 -0.81 4.62 -34.91
CA PRO A 245 0.60 4.39 -34.61
C PRO A 245 1.36 5.60 -34.02
N GLU A 246 1.02 6.80 -34.49
CA GLU A 246 1.63 8.06 -34.04
C GLU A 246 1.32 8.36 -32.57
N HIS A 247 0.05 8.29 -32.19
CA HIS A 247 -0.40 8.51 -30.82
C HIS A 247 0.08 7.39 -29.88
N LEU A 248 0.09 6.15 -30.35
CA LEU A 248 0.63 5.02 -29.59
C LEU A 248 2.14 5.21 -29.31
N SER A 249 2.90 5.71 -30.29
CA SER A 249 4.32 6.02 -30.11
C SER A 249 4.51 7.09 -29.02
N ALA A 250 3.74 8.17 -29.06
CA ALA A 250 3.77 9.21 -28.03
C ALA A 250 3.44 8.65 -26.63
N PHE A 251 2.40 7.82 -26.53
CA PHE A 251 1.99 7.20 -25.27
C PHE A 251 3.06 6.28 -24.69
N LEU A 252 3.65 5.38 -25.47
CA LEU A 252 4.69 4.48 -25.00
C LEU A 252 5.97 5.21 -24.57
N LEU A 253 6.28 6.34 -25.21
CA LEU A 253 7.37 7.21 -24.77
C LEU A 253 7.07 7.84 -23.40
N LEU A 254 5.87 8.37 -23.20
CA LEU A 254 5.45 8.93 -21.91
C LEU A 254 5.43 7.87 -20.80
N LEU A 255 4.94 6.67 -21.09
CA LEU A 255 5.02 5.55 -20.14
C LEU A 255 6.46 5.16 -19.80
N SER A 256 7.39 5.29 -20.75
CA SER A 256 8.82 5.05 -20.50
C SER A 256 9.47 6.12 -19.61
N ASP A 257 8.96 7.36 -19.59
CA ASP A 257 9.42 8.41 -18.68
C ASP A 257 9.13 8.05 -17.23
N VAL A 258 7.95 7.48 -16.99
CA VAL A 258 7.45 7.14 -15.64
C VAL A 258 7.66 5.66 -15.27
N GLU A 259 8.26 4.87 -16.16
CA GLU A 259 8.46 3.41 -16.00
C GLU A 259 7.17 2.63 -15.65
N MET A 260 6.03 3.03 -16.20
CA MET A 260 4.71 2.43 -15.92
C MET A 260 4.23 1.56 -17.07
N THR A 261 3.63 0.39 -16.78
CA THR A 261 3.06 -0.47 -17.83
C THR A 261 1.68 0.04 -18.27
N PRO A 262 1.21 -0.31 -19.48
CA PRO A 262 -0.14 0.03 -19.94
C PRO A 262 -1.26 -0.50 -19.02
N VAL A 263 -1.05 -1.68 -18.42
CA VAL A 263 -1.98 -2.28 -17.45
C VAL A 263 -2.05 -1.48 -16.16
N GLN A 264 -0.90 -1.06 -15.63
CA GLN A 264 -0.83 -0.17 -14.46
C GLN A 264 -1.48 1.18 -14.76
N PHE A 265 -1.16 1.77 -15.92
CA PHE A 265 -1.76 3.04 -16.35
C PHE A 265 -3.28 2.94 -16.42
N ARG A 266 -3.84 1.90 -17.07
CA ARG A 266 -5.28 1.66 -17.15
C ARG A 266 -5.89 1.62 -15.75
N HIS A 267 -5.29 0.82 -14.86
CA HIS A 267 -5.76 0.67 -13.50
C HIS A 267 -5.83 2.03 -12.78
N TRP A 268 -4.73 2.77 -12.75
CA TRP A 268 -4.64 4.02 -11.97
C TRP A 268 -5.43 5.20 -12.52
N ILE A 269 -5.79 5.20 -13.81
CA ILE A 269 -6.75 6.17 -14.37
C ILE A 269 -8.19 5.88 -13.95
N GLN A 270 -8.51 4.61 -13.64
CA GLN A 270 -9.87 4.16 -13.36
C GLN A 270 -10.15 3.98 -11.86
N THR A 271 -9.11 3.99 -11.00
CA THR A 271 -9.25 3.72 -9.57
C THR A 271 -9.07 4.96 -8.71
N ASN A 272 -9.66 4.89 -7.51
CA ASN A 272 -9.45 5.86 -6.45
C ASN A 272 -8.42 5.33 -5.45
N ILE A 273 -7.82 6.25 -4.69
CA ILE A 273 -6.94 5.91 -3.58
C ILE A 273 -7.74 5.15 -2.52
N THR A 274 -7.29 3.95 -2.17
CA THR A 274 -7.89 3.12 -1.13
C THR A 274 -7.30 3.51 0.22
N PRO A 275 -8.10 4.00 1.19
CA PRO A 275 -7.58 4.34 2.51
C PRO A 275 -7.14 3.08 3.27
N VAL A 276 -5.98 3.16 3.93
CA VAL A 276 -5.44 2.09 4.78
C VAL A 276 -5.37 2.60 6.21
N HIS A 277 -6.08 1.93 7.11
CA HIS A 277 -6.08 2.22 8.53
C HIS A 277 -5.46 1.07 9.31
N ILE A 278 -4.58 1.40 10.25
CA ILE A 278 -3.99 0.42 11.16
C ILE A 278 -4.34 0.87 12.58
N TYR A 279 -5.22 0.12 13.23
CA TYR A 279 -5.59 0.34 14.62
C TYR A 279 -4.70 -0.52 15.51
N ALA A 280 -4.00 0.14 16.43
CA ALA A 280 -3.40 -0.52 17.58
C ALA A 280 -4.48 -0.67 18.65
N VAL A 281 -4.93 -1.90 18.88
CA VAL A 281 -5.94 -2.22 19.89
C VAL A 281 -5.23 -2.58 21.18
N GLN A 282 -5.62 -1.93 22.26
CA GLN A 282 -5.16 -2.21 23.63
C GLN A 282 -6.16 -3.13 24.33
N ASP A 283 -5.68 -4.06 25.13
CA ASP A 283 -6.53 -4.88 26.01
C ASP A 283 -6.87 -4.07 27.28
N GLU A 284 -8.14 -3.66 27.40
CA GLU A 284 -8.70 -2.84 28.50
C GLU A 284 -8.48 -3.47 29.89
N TYR A 285 -8.40 -4.81 29.97
CA TYR A 285 -8.20 -5.50 31.25
C TYR A 285 -6.73 -5.56 31.69
N ARG A 286 -5.78 -5.15 30.83
CA ARG A 286 -4.33 -5.41 31.05
C ARG A 286 -3.47 -4.17 31.21
N TYR A 287 -3.93 -3.00 30.78
CA TYR A 287 -3.37 -1.70 31.14
C TYR A 287 -4.48 -0.86 31.75
N PRO A 288 -4.40 -0.48 33.05
CA PRO A 288 -5.37 0.46 33.59
C PRO A 288 -5.27 1.76 32.79
N CYS A 289 -6.42 2.29 32.38
CA CYS A 289 -6.52 3.60 31.77
C CYS A 289 -5.80 4.63 32.67
N PHE A 290 -5.22 5.68 32.09
CA PHE A 290 -4.38 6.66 32.81
C PHE A 290 -5.10 7.33 34.00
N ASP A 291 -6.42 7.43 33.91
CA ASP A 291 -7.37 7.88 34.92
C ASP A 291 -7.56 6.90 36.08
N MET A 292 -7.20 5.62 35.91
CA MET A 292 -7.22 4.58 36.95
C MET A 292 -5.87 4.36 37.65
N LEU A 293 -4.81 5.03 37.19
CA LEU A 293 -3.50 5.00 37.85
C LEU A 293 -3.46 6.02 39.01
N ASP A 294 -3.06 5.58 40.21
CA ASP A 294 -2.80 6.49 41.33
C ASP A 294 -1.71 7.49 40.91
N ARG A 295 -1.91 8.80 41.17
CA ARG A 295 -0.99 9.88 40.77
C ARG A 295 0.42 9.68 41.30
N LYS A 296 0.60 8.87 42.34
CA LYS A 296 1.90 8.48 42.90
C LYS A 296 2.69 7.48 42.02
N MET A 297 2.01 6.82 41.08
CA MET A 297 2.58 5.86 40.12
C MET A 297 2.97 6.49 38.79
N ILE A 298 2.58 7.75 38.58
CA ILE A 298 2.99 8.61 37.46
C ILE A 298 4.16 9.46 37.99
N ARG A 299 5.40 9.07 37.65
CA ARG A 299 6.60 9.86 37.97
C ARG A 299 6.96 10.78 36.82
#